data_AF-A0A7C8ZEQ4-F1
#
_entry.id   AF-A0A7C8ZEQ4-F1
#
_cell.length_a   1.000
_cell.length_b   1.000
_cell.length_c   1.000
_cell.angle_alpha   90.00
_cell.angle_beta   90.00
_cell.angle_gamma   90.00
#
_symmetry.space_group_name_H-M   'P 1'
#
loop_
_entity.id
_entity.type
_entity.pdbx_description
1 polymer ?
#
loop_
_entity_poly.entity_id
_entity_poly.type
_entity_poly.pdbx_seq_one_letter_code
_entity_poly.pdbx_strand_id
1 'polypeptide(L)'
;GLILIQPFFGGVDRVGSELRMVNDPFLPLAVSDLMWKLALPEGADRGHEFCDPKEGIGSGSKTDRVRYLGWRVAVVGCDGDPLFDRQVEFVKSLEKNSVNVKSMFVEGGHHGVFSSDPSKEREFFDFVEDFFS
;
A
#
# COMPACT_ATOMS: atom_id res chain seq x y z
N GLY A 1 16.74 0.87 -3.21
CA GLY A 1 15.34 1.28 -3.40
C GLY A 1 14.45 0.49 -2.47
N LEU A 2 13.14 0.66 -2.57
CA LEU A 2 12.13 -0.09 -1.80
C LEU A 2 11.14 -0.71 -2.78
N ILE A 3 10.64 -1.92 -2.49
CA ILE A 3 9.51 -2.52 -3.21
C ILE A 3 8.45 -2.84 -2.14
N LEU A 4 7.27 -2.25 -2.29
CA LEU A 4 6.14 -2.40 -1.39
C LEU A 4 5.06 -3.19 -2.13
N ILE A 5 4.83 -4.42 -1.69
CA ILE A 5 3.82 -5.31 -2.27
C ILE A 5 2.59 -5.24 -1.39
N GLN A 6 1.49 -4.76 -1.95
CA GLN A 6 0.20 -4.55 -1.30
C GLN A 6 0.37 -3.95 0.11
N PRO A 7 1.05 -2.78 0.24
CA PRO A 7 1.39 -2.25 1.55
C PRO A 7 0.11 -2.05 2.38
N PHE A 8 0.14 -2.58 3.59
CA PHE A 8 -1.01 -2.65 4.47
C PHE A 8 -1.20 -1.30 5.17
N PHE A 9 -2.02 -0.44 4.57
CA PHE A 9 -2.38 0.86 5.13
C PHE A 9 -3.81 0.87 5.64
N GLY A 10 -4.09 1.73 6.61
CA GLY A 10 -5.42 2.01 7.13
C GLY A 10 -5.69 3.51 7.19
N GLY A 11 -6.61 3.89 8.07
CA GLY A 11 -7.07 5.27 8.24
C GLY A 11 -8.43 5.28 8.93
N VAL A 12 -8.75 6.35 9.67
CA VAL A 12 -10.02 6.46 10.39
C VAL A 12 -11.20 6.35 9.43
N ASP A 13 -11.20 7.20 8.40
CA ASP A 13 -12.23 7.23 7.37
C ASP A 13 -12.08 6.09 6.38
N ARG A 14 -13.22 5.55 5.94
CA ARG A 14 -13.25 4.47 4.94
C ARG A 14 -13.06 5.02 3.53
N VAL A 15 -12.33 4.28 2.72
CA VAL A 15 -12.15 4.56 1.29
C VAL A 15 -13.06 3.68 0.43
N GLY A 16 -13.17 4.00 -0.87
CA GLY A 16 -14.11 3.35 -1.77
C GLY A 16 -13.90 1.85 -1.92
N SER A 17 -12.64 1.40 -2.01
CA SER A 17 -12.26 -0.01 -2.06
C SER A 17 -12.72 -0.76 -0.82
N GLU A 18 -12.49 -0.22 0.38
CA GLU A 18 -12.91 -0.84 1.65
C GLU A 18 -14.44 -0.98 1.75
N LEU A 19 -15.19 0.04 1.31
CA LEU A 19 -16.65 0.02 1.35
C LEU A 19 -17.27 -0.93 0.32
N ARG A 20 -16.66 -1.04 -0.86
CA ARG A 20 -17.10 -1.98 -1.89
C ARG A 20 -16.78 -3.44 -1.52
N MET A 21 -15.79 -3.66 -0.67
CA MET A 21 -15.26 -4.98 -0.32
C MET A 21 -15.35 -5.28 1.19
N VAL A 22 -16.40 -4.80 1.86
CA VAL A 22 -16.58 -4.98 3.32
C VAL A 22 -16.51 -6.45 3.76
N ASN A 23 -17.10 -7.34 2.96
CA ASN A 23 -17.16 -8.78 3.18
C ASN A 23 -16.21 -9.56 2.26
N ASP A 24 -15.08 -8.96 1.87
CA ASP A 24 -14.07 -9.64 1.05
C ASP A 24 -13.67 -11.00 1.65
N PRO A 25 -13.58 -12.08 0.87
CA PRO A 25 -13.28 -13.40 1.41
C PRO A 25 -11.83 -13.58 1.88
N PHE A 26 -10.90 -12.72 1.45
CA PHE A 26 -9.47 -12.82 1.79
C PHE A 26 -9.07 -11.84 2.90
N LEU A 27 -9.58 -10.61 2.86
CA LEU A 27 -9.34 -9.58 3.86
C LEU A 27 -10.62 -8.81 4.21
N PRO A 28 -11.57 -9.43 4.95
CA PRO A 28 -12.77 -8.74 5.39
C PRO A 28 -12.42 -7.48 6.19
N LEU A 29 -13.24 -6.43 6.06
CA LEU A 29 -12.97 -5.14 6.72
C LEU A 29 -12.84 -5.28 8.24
N ALA A 30 -13.67 -6.13 8.86
CA ALA A 30 -13.60 -6.41 10.29
C ALA A 30 -12.28 -7.09 10.72
N VAL A 31 -11.66 -7.88 9.84
CA VAL A 31 -10.36 -8.50 10.08
C VAL A 31 -9.25 -7.44 10.01
N SER A 32 -9.31 -6.55 9.01
CA SER A 32 -8.38 -5.41 8.91
C SER A 32 -8.47 -4.49 10.14
N ASP A 33 -9.67 -4.19 10.62
CA ASP A 33 -9.88 -3.41 11.84
C ASP A 33 -9.27 -4.09 13.08
N LEU A 34 -9.45 -5.41 13.19
CA LEU A 34 -8.86 -6.18 14.29
C LEU A 34 -7.34 -6.19 14.21
N MET A 35 -6.76 -6.38 13.03
CA MET A 35 -5.31 -6.33 12.82
C MET A 35 -4.74 -4.98 13.28
N TRP A 36 -5.38 -3.87 12.90
CA TRP A 36 -4.95 -2.55 13.37
C TRP A 36 -5.10 -2.35 14.87
N LYS A 37 -6.21 -2.80 15.46
CA LYS A 37 -6.42 -2.72 16.91
C LYS A 37 -5.34 -3.48 17.70
N LEU A 38 -4.83 -4.58 17.16
CA LEU A 38 -3.79 -5.39 17.79
C LEU A 38 -2.37 -4.86 17.52
N ALA A 39 -2.14 -4.22 16.38
CA ALA A 39 -0.81 -3.74 15.97
C ALA A 39 -0.48 -2.35 16.50
N LEU A 40 -1.49 -1.51 16.76
CA LEU A 40 -1.30 -0.13 17.19
C LEU A 40 -1.05 0.00 18.70
N PRO A 41 -0.38 1.08 19.13
CA PRO A 41 -0.24 1.39 20.56
C PRO A 41 -1.60 1.44 21.26
N GLU A 42 -1.63 1.07 22.54
CA GLU A 42 -2.84 1.14 23.33
C GLU A 42 -3.43 2.57 23.34
N GLY A 43 -4.72 2.69 23.03
CA GLY A 43 -5.42 3.96 22.95
C GLY A 43 -5.25 4.72 21.63
N ALA A 44 -4.35 4.27 20.73
CA ALA A 44 -4.25 4.83 19.38
C ALA A 44 -5.41 4.35 18.50
N ASP A 45 -5.87 5.23 17.60
CA ASP A 45 -6.82 4.89 16.56
C ASP A 45 -6.13 4.68 15.21
N ARG A 46 -6.92 4.37 14.18
CA ARG A 46 -6.41 4.13 12.82
C ARG A 46 -5.88 5.39 12.13
N GLY A 47 -5.92 6.56 12.76
CA GLY A 47 -5.25 7.78 12.30
C GLY A 47 -3.77 7.86 12.71
N HIS A 48 -3.27 6.90 13.50
CA HIS A 48 -1.87 6.86 13.91
C HIS A 48 -0.92 6.74 12.69
N GLU A 49 0.28 7.32 12.75
CA GLU A 49 1.28 7.34 11.64
C GLU A 49 1.79 5.96 11.16
N PHE A 50 1.48 4.90 11.93
CA PHE A 50 1.78 3.51 11.56
C PHE A 50 0.68 2.88 10.72
N CYS A 51 -0.53 3.44 10.78
CA CYS A 51 -1.72 2.98 10.10
C CYS A 51 -2.01 3.86 8.89
N ASP A 52 -2.14 5.17 9.09
CA ASP A 52 -2.48 6.12 8.04
C ASP A 52 -1.21 6.70 7.37
N PRO A 53 -0.98 6.41 6.08
CA PRO A 53 0.19 6.93 5.38
C PRO A 53 0.17 8.46 5.22
N LYS A 54 -0.99 9.13 5.33
CA LYS A 54 -1.11 10.59 5.20
C LYS A 54 -0.37 11.30 6.32
N GLU A 55 -0.49 10.80 7.55
CA GLU A 55 0.21 11.33 8.72
C GLU A 55 1.71 11.01 8.66
N GLY A 56 2.06 9.83 8.13
CA GLY A 56 3.45 9.42 7.97
C GLY A 56 4.24 10.22 6.92
N ILE A 57 3.66 10.44 5.74
CA ILE A 57 4.32 11.06 4.56
C ILE A 57 4.13 12.58 4.52
N GLY A 58 3.13 13.13 5.21
CA GLY A 58 2.89 14.57 5.26
C GLY A 58 4.05 15.40 5.83
N SER A 59 4.97 14.78 6.56
CA SER A 59 6.22 15.42 7.00
C SER A 59 7.30 15.27 5.92
N GLY A 60 7.55 16.35 5.16
CA GLY A 60 8.51 16.36 4.05
C GLY A 60 9.91 15.81 4.37
N SER A 61 10.32 15.80 5.65
CA SER A 61 11.61 15.28 6.09
C SER A 61 11.87 13.81 5.75
N LYS A 62 10.84 12.94 5.76
CA LYS A 62 11.00 11.52 5.41
C LYS A 62 11.21 11.35 3.90
N THR A 63 10.41 12.02 3.07
CA THR A 63 10.55 11.98 1.60
C THR A 63 11.81 12.70 1.11
N ASP A 64 12.26 13.74 1.81
CA ASP A 64 13.53 14.43 1.53
C ASP A 64 14.71 13.47 1.63
N ARG A 65 14.73 12.63 2.67
CA ARG A 65 15.78 11.64 2.84
C ARG A 65 15.76 10.58 1.75
N VAL A 66 14.57 10.10 1.36
CA VAL A 66 14.42 9.12 0.25
C VAL A 66 14.98 9.70 -1.05
N ARG A 67 14.66 10.96 -1.35
CA ARG A 67 15.18 11.67 -2.53
C ARG A 67 16.69 11.91 -2.46
N TYR A 68 17.19 12.38 -1.32
CA TYR A 68 18.62 12.62 -1.11
C TYR A 68 19.45 11.36 -1.33
N LEU A 69 18.95 10.20 -0.88
CA LEU A 69 19.60 8.91 -1.08
C LEU A 69 19.43 8.35 -2.51
N GLY A 70 18.69 9.03 -3.38
CA GLY A 70 18.41 8.56 -4.74
C GLY A 70 17.58 7.27 -4.78
N TRP A 71 16.78 6.99 -3.75
CA TRP A 71 16.01 5.76 -3.70
C TRP A 71 14.87 5.78 -4.72
N ARG A 72 14.82 4.74 -5.54
CA ARG A 72 13.62 4.34 -6.30
C ARG A 72 12.66 3.61 -5.34
N VAL A 73 11.37 3.85 -5.45
CA VAL A 73 10.31 3.15 -4.69
C VAL A 73 9.36 2.48 -5.67
N ALA A 74 9.08 1.21 -5.48
CA ALA A 74 8.09 0.46 -6.23
C ALA A 74 6.87 0.18 -5.35
N VAL A 75 5.65 0.35 -5.87
CA VAL A 75 4.41 -0.03 -5.19
C VAL A 75 3.61 -0.95 -6.09
N VAL A 76 3.30 -2.14 -5.60
CA VAL A 76 2.61 -3.19 -6.36
C VAL A 76 1.29 -3.52 -5.67
N GLY A 77 0.20 -3.61 -6.42
CA GLY A 77 -1.12 -3.92 -5.87
C GLY A 77 -2.11 -4.42 -6.91
N CYS A 78 -3.35 -4.65 -6.49
CA CYS A 78 -4.44 -5.06 -7.38
C CYS A 78 -5.77 -4.44 -6.92
N ASP A 79 -6.70 -4.20 -7.84
CA ASP A 79 -7.95 -3.50 -7.52
C ASP A 79 -8.99 -4.37 -6.77
N GLY A 80 -8.76 -5.69 -6.70
CA GLY A 80 -9.46 -6.62 -5.82
C GLY A 80 -8.96 -6.64 -4.37
N ASP A 81 -8.00 -5.78 -3.99
CA ASP A 81 -7.55 -5.61 -2.60
C ASP A 81 -8.40 -4.52 -1.89
N PRO A 82 -9.02 -4.80 -0.73
CA PRO A 82 -9.71 -3.79 0.08
C PRO A 82 -8.87 -2.54 0.37
N LEU A 83 -7.55 -2.66 0.44
CA LEU A 83 -6.62 -1.57 0.74
C LEU A 83 -6.17 -0.78 -0.50
N PHE A 84 -6.64 -1.15 -1.70
CA PHE A 84 -6.19 -0.58 -2.98
C PHE A 84 -6.20 0.95 -3.03
N ASP A 85 -7.29 1.60 -2.65
CA ASP A 85 -7.39 3.06 -2.72
C ASP A 85 -6.32 3.74 -1.84
N ARG A 86 -5.98 3.15 -0.69
CA ARG A 86 -4.91 3.65 0.19
C ARG A 86 -3.53 3.49 -0.44
N GLN A 87 -3.29 2.40 -1.13
CA GLN A 87 -2.05 2.15 -1.88
C GLN A 87 -1.90 3.18 -3.03
N VAL A 88 -2.99 3.48 -3.73
CA VAL A 88 -3.01 4.52 -4.77
C VAL A 88 -2.78 5.91 -4.19
N GLU A 89 -3.44 6.25 -3.07
CA GLU A 89 -3.20 7.52 -2.36
C GLU A 89 -1.75 7.66 -1.90
N PHE A 90 -1.13 6.58 -1.42
CA PHE A 90 0.27 6.54 -1.04
C PHE A 90 1.20 6.85 -2.23
N VAL A 91 0.99 6.21 -3.39
CA VAL A 91 1.76 6.49 -4.61
C VAL A 91 1.64 7.96 -5.01
N LYS A 92 0.42 8.51 -5.05
CA LYS A 92 0.18 9.92 -5.37
C LYS A 92 0.91 10.86 -4.41
N SER A 93 0.98 10.49 -3.12
CA SER A 93 1.72 11.26 -2.12
C SER A 93 3.23 11.25 -2.38
N LEU A 94 3.80 10.10 -2.74
CA LEU A 94 5.21 9.99 -3.13
C LEU A 94 5.53 10.82 -4.38
N GLU A 95 4.68 10.75 -5.41
CA GLU A 95 4.82 11.54 -6.65
C GLU A 95 4.76 13.04 -6.36
N LYS A 96 3.79 13.47 -5.55
CA LYS A 96 3.65 14.88 -5.13
C LYS A 96 4.90 15.39 -4.42
N ASN A 97 5.58 14.52 -3.67
CA ASN A 97 6.84 14.84 -3.00
C ASN A 97 8.08 14.58 -3.87
N SER A 98 7.91 14.36 -5.18
CA SER A 98 8.99 14.12 -6.16
C SER A 98 9.91 12.95 -5.81
N VAL A 99 9.39 11.93 -5.12
CA VAL A 99 10.09 10.65 -4.96
C VAL A 99 10.07 9.92 -6.30
N ASN A 100 11.18 9.27 -6.66
CA ASN A 100 11.23 8.40 -7.83
C ASN A 100 10.42 7.14 -7.54
N VAL A 101 9.13 7.16 -7.88
CA VAL A 101 8.19 6.07 -7.64
C VAL A 101 7.74 5.45 -8.95
N LYS A 102 7.59 4.11 -8.94
CA LYS A 102 6.99 3.34 -10.01
C LYS A 102 5.90 2.45 -9.42
N SER A 103 4.74 2.38 -10.05
CA SER A 103 3.64 1.53 -9.56
C SER A 103 3.20 0.50 -10.58
N MET A 104 2.81 -0.68 -10.10
CA MET A 104 2.09 -1.69 -10.88
C MET A 104 0.80 -2.02 -10.16
N PHE A 105 -0.34 -1.72 -10.80
CA PHE A 105 -1.67 -2.06 -10.30
C PHE A 105 -2.36 -2.94 -11.33
N VAL A 106 -2.64 -4.19 -10.97
CA VAL A 106 -3.29 -5.15 -11.86
C VAL A 106 -4.80 -5.21 -11.61
N GLU A 107 -5.56 -5.50 -12.65
CA GLU A 107 -7.01 -5.72 -12.56
C GLU A 107 -7.32 -7.09 -11.92
N GLY A 108 -8.35 -7.13 -11.09
CA GLY A 108 -8.81 -8.29 -10.33
C GLY A 108 -7.91 -8.65 -9.14
N GLY A 109 -7.81 -9.95 -8.87
CA GLY A 109 -6.99 -10.48 -7.78
C GLY A 109 -7.60 -10.29 -6.39
N HIS A 110 -6.74 -10.39 -5.38
CA HIS A 110 -7.06 -10.19 -3.97
C HIS A 110 -5.78 -9.84 -3.18
N HIS A 111 -5.93 -9.47 -1.92
CA HIS A 111 -4.76 -9.32 -1.03
C HIS A 111 -3.98 -10.64 -0.93
N GLY A 112 -2.71 -10.65 -1.29
CA GLY A 112 -1.84 -11.84 -1.37
C GLY A 112 -1.73 -12.49 -2.75
N VAL A 113 -2.40 -11.97 -3.79
CA VAL A 113 -2.49 -12.62 -5.12
C VAL A 113 -1.14 -12.91 -5.78
N PHE A 114 -0.12 -12.07 -5.57
CA PHE A 114 1.21 -12.24 -6.16
C PHE A 114 1.98 -13.46 -5.62
N SER A 115 1.48 -14.08 -4.56
CA SER A 115 2.03 -15.32 -3.98
C SER A 115 1.18 -16.55 -4.25
N SER A 116 -0.07 -16.38 -4.70
CA SER A 116 -1.03 -17.47 -4.89
C SER A 116 -1.41 -17.73 -6.35
N ASP A 117 -1.20 -16.75 -7.24
CA ASP A 117 -1.48 -16.88 -8.67
C ASP A 117 -0.18 -16.80 -9.50
N PRO A 118 0.23 -17.88 -10.18
CA PRO A 118 1.47 -17.92 -10.96
C PRO A 118 1.54 -16.92 -12.14
N SER A 119 0.40 -16.49 -12.68
CA SER A 119 0.37 -15.47 -13.73
C SER A 119 0.69 -14.10 -13.14
N LYS A 120 0.08 -13.77 -12.00
CA LYS A 120 0.34 -12.50 -11.30
C LYS A 120 1.73 -12.46 -10.69
N GLU A 121 2.22 -13.59 -10.18
CA GLU A 121 3.60 -13.75 -9.74
C GLU A 121 4.59 -13.40 -10.88
N ARG A 122 4.36 -13.91 -12.09
CA ARG A 122 5.21 -13.61 -13.25
C ARG A 122 5.19 -12.13 -13.63
N GLU A 123 3.99 -11.53 -13.72
CA GLU A 123 3.84 -10.08 -13.96
C GLU A 123 4.63 -9.26 -12.92
N PHE A 124 4.60 -9.69 -11.65
CA PHE A 124 5.38 -9.05 -10.57
C PHE A 124 6.90 -9.22 -10.75
N PHE A 125 7.39 -10.41 -11.08
CA PHE A 125 8.83 -10.61 -11.30
C PHE A 125 9.36 -9.80 -12.49
N ASP A 126 8.63 -9.78 -13.62
CA ASP A 126 8.99 -8.96 -14.78
C ASP A 126 9.08 -7.47 -14.41
N PHE A 127 8.12 -6.98 -13.61
CA PHE A 127 8.14 -5.61 -13.09
C PHE A 127 9.35 -5.33 -12.17
N VAL A 128 9.73 -6.28 -11.31
CA VAL A 128 10.87 -6.14 -10.41
C VAL A 128 12.19 -6.12 -11.19
N GLU A 129 12.35 -6.97 -12.21
CA GLU A 129 13.53 -6.98 -13.08
C GLU A 129 13.72 -5.64 -13.80
N ASP A 130 12.64 -5.10 -14.36
CA ASP A 130 12.63 -3.77 -15.01
C ASP A 130 12.80 -2.62 -14.00
N PHE A 131 12.40 -2.80 -12.74
CA PHE A 131 12.63 -1.81 -11.69
C PHE A 131 14.10 -1.74 -11.25
N PHE A 132 14.85 -2.83 -11.32
CA PHE A 132 16.28 -2.84 -10.95
C PHE A 132 17.24 -2.64 -12.12
N SER A 133 16.75 -2.80 -13.35
CA SER A 133 17.45 -2.38 -14.57
C SER A 133 17.63 -0.85 -14.62
#